data_AF-A0A5K0VEG7-F1
#
_entry.id   AF-A0A5K0VEG7-F1
#
_cell.length_a   1.000
_cell.length_b   1.000
_cell.length_c   1.000
_cell.angle_alpha   90.00
_cell.angle_beta   90.00
_cell.angle_gamma   90.00
#
_symmetry.space_group_name_H-M   'P 1'
#
loop_
_entity.id
_entity.type
_entity.pdbx_description
1 polymer ?
#
loop_
_entity_poly.entity_id
_entity_poly.type
_entity_poly.pdbx_seq_one_letter_code
_entity_poly.pdbx_strand_id
1 'polypeptide(L)' 'FLFPFGKITNTIFGCIGTIISSGYIIYDTDNLIKRYDYDNYIWASVNIYLDIINLFLSFFSQVLKLLLSLKARASQA' A
#
# COMPACT_ATOMS: atom_id res chain seq x y z
N PHE A 1 4.32 -2.90 21.38
CA PHE A 1 5.74 -2.69 21.02
C PHE A 1 5.81 -1.42 20.16
N LEU A 2 6.19 -0.29 20.74
CA LEU A 2 6.14 1.02 20.06
C LEU A 2 7.55 1.62 20.12
N PHE A 3 8.39 1.20 19.18
CA PHE A 3 9.75 1.71 19.03
C PHE A 3 9.69 2.99 18.19
N PRO A 4 10.17 4.14 18.69
CA PRO A 4 10.19 5.39 17.94
C PRO A 4 11.34 5.35 16.93
N PHE A 5 11.18 4.57 15.86
CA PHE A 5 12.09 4.67 14.72
C PHE A 5 11.88 6.03 14.04
N GLY A 6 12.98 6.68 13.64
CA GLY A 6 12.96 8.00 13.03
C GLY A 6 12.08 8.09 11.77
N LYS A 7 11.72 9.33 11.39
CA LYS A 7 10.81 9.63 10.26
C LYS A 7 11.16 8.89 8.96
N ILE A 8 12.44 8.61 8.73
CA ILE A 8 12.97 7.90 7.55
C ILE A 8 12.59 6.41 7.58
N THR A 9 12.75 5.75 8.72
CA THR A 9 12.47 4.31 8.86
C THR A 9 10.99 4.01 8.64
N ASN A 10 10.09 4.81 9.20
CA ASN A 10 8.64 4.68 8.99
C ASN A 10 8.25 4.90 7.51
N THR A 11 9.01 5.73 6.80
CA THR A 11 8.80 5.95 5.37
C THR A 11 9.25 4.73 4.56
N ILE A 12 10.41 4.15 4.87
CA ILE A 12 10.89 2.94 4.18
C ILE A 12 9.93 1.77 4.40
N PHE A 13 9.47 1.53 5.63
CA PHE A 13 8.51 0.46 5.92
C PHE A 13 7.17 0.64 5.19
N GLY A 14 6.65 1.86 5.10
CA GLY A 14 5.43 2.10 4.31
C GLY A 14 5.64 1.88 2.80
N CYS A 15 6.84 2.23 2.28
CA CYS A 15 7.14 2.02 0.86
C CYS A 15 7.21 0.53 0.54
N ILE A 16 7.85 -0.25 1.41
CA ILE A 16 7.92 -1.71 1.31
C ILE A 16 6.51 -2.32 1.40
N GLY A 17 5.69 -1.89 2.36
CA GLY A 17 4.30 -2.34 2.49
C GLY A 17 3.45 -2.05 1.25
N THR A 18 3.68 -0.90 0.61
CA THR A 18 3.03 -0.53 -0.66
C THR A 18 3.45 -1.47 -1.78
N ILE A 19 4.76 -1.75 -1.93
CA ILE A 19 5.27 -2.67 -2.97
C ILE A 19 4.74 -4.10 -2.79
N ILE A 20 4.71 -4.59 -1.55
CA ILE A 20 4.18 -5.93 -1.24
C ILE A 20 2.69 -6.01 -1.59
N SER A 21 1.90 -4.99 -1.22
CA SER A 21 0.47 -4.95 -1.55
C SER A 21 0.25 -4.92 -3.08
N SER A 22 1.07 -4.17 -3.83
CA SER A 22 1.01 -4.17 -5.29
C SER A 22 1.30 -5.56 -5.90
N GLY A 23 2.32 -6.25 -5.37
CA GLY A 23 2.69 -7.59 -5.84
C GLY A 23 1.62 -8.63 -5.55
N TYR A 24 0.94 -8.50 -4.41
CA TYR A 24 -0.15 -9.39 -4.01
C TYR A 24 -1.35 -9.30 -4.97
N ILE A 25 -1.73 -8.07 -5.39
CA ILE A 25 -2.81 -7.85 -6.36
C ILE A 25 -2.53 -8.58 -7.69
N ILE A 26 -1.29 -8.51 -8.19
CA ILE A 26 -0.89 -9.16 -9.45
C ILE A 26 -0.97 -10.68 -9.32
N TYR A 27 -0.50 -11.23 -8.20
CA TYR A 27 -0.51 -12.66 -7.92
C TYR A 27 -1.94 -13.21 -7.76
N ASP A 28 -2.79 -12.52 -7.00
CA ASP A 28 -4.19 -12.91 -6.83
C ASP A 28 -4.93 -12.84 -8.17
N THR A 29 -4.73 -11.78 -8.96
CA THR A 29 -5.37 -11.61 -10.28
C THR A 29 -4.95 -12.70 -11.28
N ASP A 30 -3.66 -13.09 -11.32
CA ASP A 30 -3.17 -14.15 -12.20
C ASP A 30 -3.72 -15.54 -11.82
N ASN A 31 -3.82 -15.83 -10.52
CA ASN A 31 -4.46 -17.05 -10.02
C ASN A 31 -5.97 -17.07 -10.29
N LEU A 32 -6.62 -15.91 -10.24
CA LEU A 32 -8.05 -15.75 -10.48
C LEU A 32 -8.46 -16.07 -11.91
N ILE A 33 -7.73 -15.50 -12.87
CA ILE A 33 -7.98 -15.65 -14.31
C ILE A 33 -7.75 -17.08 -14.78
N LYS A 34 -6.85 -17.84 -14.14
CA LYS A 34 -6.46 -19.18 -14.59
C LYS A 34 -7.27 -20.34 -14.00
N ARG A 35 -8.06 -20.14 -12.92
CA ARG A 35 -8.55 -21.29 -12.12
C ARG A 35 -10.00 -21.27 -11.58
N TYR A 36 -10.81 -20.22 -11.74
CA TYR A 36 -12.07 -20.14 -10.98
C TYR A 36 -13.38 -20.20 -11.78
N ASP A 37 -14.28 -21.05 -11.28
CA ASP A 37 -15.70 -21.18 -11.62
C ASP A 37 -16.53 -20.04 -10.95
N TYR A 38 -17.73 -19.76 -11.49
CA TYR A 38 -18.51 -18.50 -11.33
C TYR A 38 -18.70 -18.01 -9.87
N ASP A 39 -18.78 -18.90 -8.88
CA ASP A 39 -19.04 -18.57 -7.47
C ASP A 39 -17.85 -17.91 -6.75
N ASN A 40 -16.61 -18.21 -7.16
CA ASN A 40 -15.42 -17.69 -6.51
C ASN A 40 -15.02 -16.30 -7.01
N TYR A 41 -15.61 -15.83 -8.11
CA TYR A 41 -15.30 -14.54 -8.72
C TYR A 41 -15.71 -13.36 -7.83
N ILE A 42 -16.80 -13.52 -7.06
CA ILE A 42 -17.27 -12.48 -6.14
C ILE A 42 -16.28 -12.27 -4.99
N TRP A 43 -15.85 -13.36 -4.34
CA TRP A 43 -14.90 -13.30 -3.22
C TRP A 43 -13.53 -12.78 -3.63
N ALA A 44 -13.07 -13.25 -4.77
CA ALA A 44 -11.89 -12.75 -5.45
C ALA A 44 -11.93 -11.24 -5.72
N SER A 45 -13.04 -10.75 -6.28
CA SER A 45 -13.23 -9.33 -6.59
C SER A 45 -13.22 -8.50 -5.30
N VAL A 46 -13.79 -9.02 -4.21
CA VAL A 46 -13.76 -8.36 -2.89
C VAL A 46 -12.33 -8.26 -2.34
N ASN A 47 -11.51 -9.32 -2.43
CA ASN A 47 -10.11 -9.28 -2.00
C ASN A 47 -9.29 -8.28 -2.81
N ILE A 48 -9.41 -8.29 -4.14
CA ILE A 48 -8.74 -7.32 -5.01
C ILE A 48 -9.18 -5.88 -4.66
N TYR A 49 -10.46 -5.67 -4.36
CA TYR A 49 -10.97 -4.36 -3.97
C TYR A 49 -10.35 -3.87 -2.65
N LEU A 50 -10.24 -4.75 -1.65
CA LEU A 50 -9.61 -4.45 -0.37
C LEU A 50 -8.12 -4.14 -0.51
N ASP A 51 -7.40 -4.89 -1.35
CA ASP A 51 -5.97 -4.64 -1.60
C ASP A 51 -5.74 -3.32 -2.34
N ILE A 52 -6.61 -2.98 -3.31
CA ILE A 52 -6.59 -1.67 -3.97
C ILE A 52 -6.77 -0.54 -2.94
N ILE A 53 -7.75 -0.66 -2.04
CA ILE A 53 -7.96 0.33 -0.97
C ILE A 53 -6.70 0.45 -0.08
N ASN A 54 -6.10 -0.67 0.32
CA ASN A 54 -4.87 -0.67 1.13
C ASN A 54 -3.67 -0.03 0.42
N LEU A 55 -3.56 -0.23 -0.89
CA LEU A 55 -2.54 0.39 -1.71
C LEU A 55 -2.73 1.91 -1.78
N PHE A 56 -3.95 2.39 -2.06
CA PHE A 56 -4.26 3.81 -2.14
C PHE A 56 -4.04 4.53 -0.80
N LEU A 57 -4.48 3.94 0.31
CA LEU A 57 -4.30 4.51 1.64
C LEU A 57 -2.81 4.59 2.04
N SER A 58 -2.05 3.53 1.78
CA SER A 58 -0.62 3.48 2.06
C SER A 58 0.15 4.52 1.24
N PHE A 59 -0.12 4.58 -0.06
CA PHE A 59 0.49 5.55 -0.98
C PHE A 59 0.18 7.00 -0.58
N PHE A 60 -1.09 7.32 -0.31
CA PHE A 60 -1.49 8.68 0.08
C PHE A 60 -0.88 9.10 1.41
N SER A 61 -0.86 8.20 2.41
CA SER A 61 -0.20 8.45 3.70
C SER A 61 1.28 8.75 3.53
N GLN A 62 1.95 8.04 2.62
CA GLN A 62 3.36 8.22 2.32
C GLN A 62 3.65 9.57 1.66
N VAL A 63 2.88 9.92 0.63
CA VAL A 63 2.99 11.19 -0.09
C VAL A 63 2.72 12.38 0.83
N LEU A 64 1.69 12.30 1.67
CA LEU A 64 1.36 13.38 2.60
C LEU A 64 2.50 13.62 3.62
N LYS A 65 3.09 12.55 4.16
CA LYS A 65 4.27 12.63 5.04
C LYS A 65 5.46 13.28 4.34
N LEU A 66 5.69 12.94 3.06
CA LEU A 66 6.75 13.53 2.25
C LEU A 66 6.52 15.04 2.05
N LEU A 67 5.32 15.46 1.66
CA LEU A 67 4.96 16.86 1.46
C LEU A 67 5.13 17.70 2.74
N LEU A 68 4.68 17.18 3.89
CA LEU A 68 4.89 17.84 5.18
C LEU A 68 6.38 17.95 5.52
N SER A 69 7.19 16.95 5.17
CA SER A 69 8.64 17.00 5.37
C SER A 69 9.33 18.05 4.48
N LEU A 70 8.84 18.26 3.25
CA LEU A 70 9.33 19.29 2.35
C LEU A 70 8.91 20.70 2.82
N LYS A 71 7.66 20.85 3.28
CA LYS A 71 7.16 22.11 3.85
C LYS A 71 7.93 22.51 5.12
N ALA A 72 8.26 21.54 5.96
CA ALA A 72 9.06 21.77 7.16
C ALA A 72 10.49 22.22 6.82
N ARG A 73 11.11 21.67 5.76
CA ARG A 73 12.45 22.10 5.30
C ARG A 73 12.42 23.49 4.66
N ALA A 74 11.38 23.79 3.87
CA ALA A 74 11.23 25.11 3.23
C ALA A 74 10.96 26.25 4.23
N SER A 75 10.41 25.96 5.41
CA SER A 75 10.22 26.94 6.49
C SER A 75 11.47 27.18 7.34
N GLN A 76 12.51 26.35 7.19
CA GLN A 76 13.78 26.45 7.91
C GLN A 76 14.91 27.05 7.06
N ALA A 77 14.64 27.36 5.78
CA ALA A 77 15.54 28.02 4.84
C ALA A 77 15.04 29.45 4.58
#